data_AF-A0A7Y2NVF5-F1
#
_entry.id   AF-A0A7Y2NVF5-F1
#
_cell.length_a   1.000
_cell.length_b   1.000
_cell.length_c   1.000
_cell.angle_alpha   90.00
_cell.angle_beta   90.00
_cell.angle_gamma   90.00
#
_symmetry.space_group_name_H-M   'P 1'
#
loop_
_entity.id
_entity.type
_entity.pdbx_description
1 polymer ?
#
loop_
_entity_poly.entity_id
_entity_poly.type
_entity_poly.pdbx_seq_one_letter_code
_entity_poly.pdbx_strand_id
1 'polypeptide(L)' 'KCLKGDLTERRTKRGKSFFGCIRYPDCDYSTWNRPTPEQCPECKWVGMEKKVSKALGERLICMKCGHEEQVLEPEEVS' A
#
# COMPACT_ATOMS: atom_id res chain seq x y z
N LYS A 1 10.43 -4.40 9.59
CA LYS A 1 10.13 -2.95 9.67
C LYS A 1 10.40 -2.32 8.28
N CYS A 2 9.39 -2.09 7.40
CA CYS A 2 9.60 -1.33 6.14
C CYS A 2 9.00 0.08 6.28
N LEU A 3 9.74 1.11 5.88
CA LEU A 3 9.30 2.51 5.85
C LEU A 3 9.32 2.98 4.38
N LYS A 4 8.38 3.86 4.02
CA LYS A 4 8.37 4.80 2.87
C LYS A 4 9.57 4.62 1.91
N GLY A 5 9.44 3.83 0.85
CA GLY A 5 10.47 3.72 -0.19
C GLY A 5 11.22 2.40 -0.23
N ASP A 6 11.02 1.53 0.77
CA ASP A 6 11.55 0.19 0.68
C ASP A 6 10.73 -0.73 -0.26
N LEU A 7 9.66 -0.31 -0.93
CA LEU A 7 8.90 -1.19 -1.85
C LEU A 7 9.20 -0.81 -3.30
N THR A 8 9.79 -1.74 -4.06
CA THR A 8 10.08 -1.54 -5.48
C THR A 8 9.08 -2.29 -6.33
N GLU A 9 8.65 -1.66 -7.42
CA GLU A 9 7.95 -2.36 -8.50
C GLU A 9 8.93 -3.32 -9.17
N ARG A 10 8.59 -4.60 -9.20
CA ARG A 10 9.30 -5.63 -9.96
C ARG A 10 8.33 -6.24 -10.96
N ARG A 11 8.82 -6.53 -12.16
CA ARG A 11 8.05 -7.27 -13.16
C ARG A 11 8.49 -8.71 -13.19
N THR A 12 7.51 -9.62 -13.18
CA THR A 12 7.76 -11.03 -13.43
C THR A 12 8.11 -11.27 -14.90
N LYS A 13 8.81 -12.37 -15.22
CA LYS A 13 9.06 -12.80 -16.61
C LYS A 13 7.80 -12.94 -17.47
N ARG A 14 6.63 -13.08 -16.83
CA ARG A 14 5.31 -13.15 -17.46
C ARG A 14 4.61 -11.79 -17.64
N GLY A 15 5.28 -10.67 -17.36
CA GLY A 15 4.77 -9.32 -17.59
C GLY A 15 3.87 -8.76 -16.47
N LYS A 16 3.63 -9.51 -15.39
CA LYS A 16 2.84 -9.01 -14.25
C LYS A 16 3.74 -8.24 -13.28
N SER A 17 3.38 -6.99 -12.99
CA SER A 17 4.05 -6.17 -11.98
C SER A 17 3.61 -6.60 -10.56
N PHE A 18 4.57 -6.62 -9.64
CA PHE A 18 4.35 -6.82 -8.21
C PHE A 18 5.22 -5.83 -7.43
N PHE A 19 4.78 -5.46 -6.23
CA PHE A 19 5.53 -4.57 -5.35
C PHE A 19 6.14 -5.41 -4.24
N GLY A 20 7.47 -5.47 -4.18
CA GLY A 20 8.21 -6.25 -3.16
C GLY A 20 9.10 -5.35 -2.31
N CYS A 21 9.22 -5.64 -1.00
CA CYS A 21 10.15 -4.89 -0.14
C CYS A 21 11.60 -5.17 -0.61
N ILE A 22 12.37 -4.12 -0.87
CA ILE A 22 13.78 -4.10 -1.27
C ILE A 22 14.71 -4.45 -0.10
N ARG A 23 14.18 -4.41 1.12
CA ARG A 23 14.93 -4.56 2.37
C ARG A 23 15.17 -6.02 2.76
N TYR A 24 15.36 -6.91 1.79
CA TYR A 24 15.68 -8.30 2.07
C TYR A 24 17.07 -8.40 2.75
N PRO A 25 17.26 -9.16 3.85
CA PRO A 25 16.35 -10.14 4.48
C PRO A 25 15.40 -9.61 5.57
N ASP A 26 15.46 -8.33 5.92
CA ASP A 26 14.63 -7.70 6.97
C ASP A 26 13.13 -7.61 6.64
N CYS A 27 12.76 -7.83 5.37
CA CYS A 27 11.38 -7.92 4.95
C CYS A 27 11.18 -8.69 3.64
N ASP A 28 10.31 -9.70 3.69
CA ASP A 28 9.91 -10.54 2.56
C ASP A 28 8.51 -10.17 2.02
N TYR A 29 8.03 -8.95 2.31
CA TYR A 29 6.68 -8.56 1.93
C TYR A 29 6.56 -8.36 0.42
N SER A 30 5.61 -9.06 -0.21
CA SER A 30 5.28 -8.92 -1.63
C SER A 30 3.76 -8.81 -1.80
N THR A 31 3.32 -7.83 -2.58
CA THR A 31 1.90 -7.62 -2.88
C THR A 31 1.68 -7.32 -4.36
N TRP A 32 0.53 -7.75 -4.85
CA TRP A 32 0.07 -7.44 -6.21
C TRP A 32 -0.58 -6.06 -6.28
N ASN A 33 -1.09 -5.56 -5.15
CA ASN A 33 -1.72 -4.25 -5.04
C ASN A 33 -0.65 -3.20 -4.75
N ARG A 34 -0.89 -1.95 -5.16
CA ARG A 34 0.04 -0.86 -4.86
C ARG A 34 0.04 -0.56 -3.36
N PRO A 35 1.14 -0.81 -2.63
CA PRO A 35 1.29 -0.27 -1.30
C PRO A 35 1.45 1.25 -1.44
N THR A 36 0.77 1.98 -0.57
CA THR A 36 0.85 3.44 -0.59
C THR A 36 1.89 3.91 0.43
N PRO A 37 2.61 4.99 0.13
CA PRO A 37 3.50 5.65 1.09
C PRO A 37 2.72 6.44 2.16
N GLU A 38 1.42 6.23 2.27
CA GLU A 38 0.56 6.88 3.25
C GLU A 38 1.02 6.54 4.67
N GLN A 39 0.99 7.57 5.50
CA GLN A 39 1.33 7.47 6.91
C GLN A 39 0.05 7.28 7.70
N CYS A 40 -0.03 6.21 8.46
CA CYS A 40 -1.17 5.94 9.31
C CYS A 40 -1.30 7.04 10.37
N PRO A 41 -2.47 7.68 10.51
CA PRO A 41 -2.69 8.73 11.48
C PRO A 41 -2.62 8.22 12.93
N GLU A 42 -3.01 6.96 13.17
CA GLU A 42 -3.00 6.38 14.52
C GLU A 42 -1.60 6.00 15.01
N CYS A 43 -0.87 5.20 14.23
CA CYS A 43 0.40 4.64 14.69
C CYS A 43 1.63 5.31 14.06
N LYS A 44 1.43 6.34 13.22
CA LYS A 44 2.47 7.06 12.46
C LYS A 44 3.34 6.15 11.59
N TRP A 45 2.90 4.90 11.39
CA TRP A 45 3.57 3.93 10.55
C TRP A 45 3.36 4.26 9.10
N VAL A 46 4.35 3.94 8.28
CA VAL A 46 4.31 4.23 6.87
C VAL A 46 4.26 2.94 6.08
N GLY A 47 3.18 2.76 5.35
CA GLY A 47 2.89 1.52 4.65
C GLY A 47 1.45 1.13 4.89
N MET A 48 0.57 1.75 4.11
CA MET A 48 -0.84 1.40 4.06
C MET A 48 -1.12 0.65 2.76
N GLU A 49 -1.92 -0.40 2.84
CA GLU A 49 -2.38 -1.16 1.68
C GLU A 49 -3.64 -0.51 1.11
N LYS A 50 -3.58 -0.12 -0.16
CA LYS A 50 -4.76 0.35 -0.88
C LYS A 50 -5.61 -0.85 -1.29
N LYS A 51 -6.81 -0.97 -0.73
CA LYS A 51 -7.84 -1.90 -1.18
C LYS A 51 -8.91 -1.13 -1.94
N VAL A 52 -9.13 -1.52 -3.18
CA VAL A 52 -10.22 -0.98 -3.99
C VAL A 52 -11.35 -2.00 -3.99
N SER A 53 -12.55 -1.58 -3.58
CA SER A 53 -13.75 -2.42 -3.60
C SER A 53 -14.83 -1.79 -4.46
N LYS A 54 -15.47 -2.59 -5.32
CA LYS A 54 -16.56 -2.13 -6.20
C LYS A 54 -17.75 -1.50 -5.47
N ALA A 55 -17.96 -1.86 -4.20
CA ALA A 55 -19.11 -1.43 -3.40
C ALA A 55 -18.84 -0.24 -2.46
N LEU A 56 -17.57 0.03 -2.12
CA LEU A 56 -17.20 1.01 -1.09
C LEU A 56 -16.08 1.97 -1.55
N GLY A 57 -15.56 1.84 -2.76
CA GLY A 57 -14.48 2.68 -3.27
C GLY A 57 -13.10 2.25 -2.76
N GLU A 58 -12.19 3.22 -2.71
CA GLU A 58 -10.80 3.03 -2.32
C GLU A 58 -10.63 3.21 -0.80
N ARG A 59 -9.99 2.24 -0.13
CA ARG A 59 -9.64 2.34 1.30
C ARG A 59 -8.18 1.99 1.53
N LEU A 60 -7.56 2.62 2.51
CA LEU A 60 -6.18 2.43 2.92
C LEU A 60 -6.16 1.72 4.26
N ILE A 61 -5.52 0.57 4.33
CA ILE A 61 -5.42 -0.21 5.57
C ILE A 61 -3.96 -0.20 6.05
N CYS A 62 -3.72 0.30 7.25
CA CYS A 62 -2.41 0.28 7.87
C CYS A 62 -1.97 -1.14 8.14
N MET A 63 -0.80 -1.49 7.61
CA MET A 63 -0.22 -2.81 7.76
C MET A 63 0.35 -3.08 9.16
N LYS A 64 0.48 -2.07 10.02
CA LYS A 64 1.03 -2.21 11.37
C LYS A 64 -0.03 -2.31 12.46
N CYS A 65 -1.03 -1.42 12.45
CA CYS A 65 -2.09 -1.40 13.46
C CYS A 65 -3.45 -1.86 12.94
N GLY A 66 -3.62 -2.06 11.63
CA GLY A 66 -4.90 -2.42 11.04
C GLY A 66 -5.87 -1.25 10.80
N HIS A 67 -5.45 -0.01 11.08
CA HIS A 67 -6.26 1.19 10.86
C HIS A 67 -6.76 1.30 9.41
N GLU A 68 -8.05 1.50 9.20
CA GLU A 68 -8.63 1.69 7.87
C GLU A 68 -9.10 3.13 7.66
N GLU A 69 -8.63 3.76 6.57
CA GLU A 69 -9.00 5.10 6.15
C GLU A 69 -9.73 5.00 4.80
N GLN A 70 -10.93 5.56 4.69
CA GLN A 70 -11.65 5.63 3.42
C GLN A 70 -11.10 6.79 2.60
N VAL A 71 -10.48 6.51 1.46
CA VAL A 71 -10.09 7.55 0.50
C VAL A 71 -11.34 7.85 -0.29
N LEU A 72 -12.18 8.72 0.26
CA LEU A 72 -13.20 9.39 -0.55
C LEU A 72 -12.42 10.11 -1.64
N GLU A 73 -12.48 9.57 -2.86
CA GLU A 73 -12.06 10.28 -4.06
C GLU A 73 -12.67 11.68 -3.93
N PRO A 74 -11.87 12.75 -3.81
CA PRO A 74 -12.45 14.07 -3.86
C PRO A 74 -13.09 14.14 -5.23
N GLU A 75 -14.42 14.12 -5.25
CA GLU A 75 -15.22 14.34 -6.44
C GLU A 75 -14.54 15.46 -7.19
N GLU A 76 -14.15 15.15 -8.43
CA GLU A 76 -13.54 16.07 -9.37
C GLU A 76 -14.37 17.35 -9.35
N VAL A 77 -13.88 18.35 -8.60
CA VAL A 77 -14.40 19.70 -8.64
C VAL A 77 -13.90 20.24 -9.97
N SER A 78 -14.67 20.03 -11.04
CA SER A 78 -14.65 20.92 -12.20
C SER A 78 -15.87 20.75 -13.10
#